data_AF-A0ABC8RZQ7-F1
#
_entry.id   AF-A0ABC8RZQ7-F1
#
_cell.length_a   1.000
_cell.length_b   1.000
_cell.length_c   1.000
_cell.angle_alpha   90.00
_cell.angle_beta   90.00
_cell.angle_gamma   90.00
#
_symmetry.space_group_name_H-M   'P 1'
#
loop_
_entity.id
_entity.type
_entity.pdbx_description
1 polymer ?
#
loop_
_entity_poly.entity_id
_entity_poly.type
_entity_poly.pdbx_seq_one_letter_code
_entity_poly.pdbx_strand_id
1 'polypeptide(L)'
;MWEPSALIKPLSNDPEYLKNKASDSKQLVDYKDWQIALSRRLRAMKLWLVLRSNGASNLRKFIRGHVKMAKHFERLIAMDKRLEVVVPRNFAMVCVSPLTLGNANQKL
;
A
#
# COMPACT_ATOMS: atom_id res chain seq x y z
N MET A 1 -11.36 16.34 10.26
CA MET A 1 -11.35 17.50 9.35
C MET A 1 -9.89 17.72 8.96
N TRP A 2 -9.50 17.34 7.75
CA TRP A 2 -8.09 17.30 7.31
C TRP A 2 -7.87 18.46 6.35
N GLU A 3 -6.99 19.40 6.72
CA GLU A 3 -6.72 20.62 5.94
C GLU A 3 -5.50 20.39 5.02
N PRO A 4 -5.65 20.45 3.69
CA PRO A 4 -4.52 20.28 2.76
C PRO A 4 -3.36 21.26 3.00
N SER A 5 -3.67 22.42 3.59
CA SER A 5 -2.69 23.46 3.92
C SER A 5 -1.60 23.00 4.90
N ALA A 6 -1.87 21.98 5.73
CA ALA A 6 -0.88 21.44 6.67
C ALA A 6 0.30 20.76 5.97
N LEU A 7 0.10 20.21 4.76
CA LEU A 7 1.16 19.65 3.94
C LEU A 7 1.78 20.67 2.98
N ILE A 8 0.95 21.55 2.40
CA ILE A 8 1.40 22.48 1.37
C ILE A 8 2.33 23.55 1.96
N LYS A 9 2.02 24.12 3.13
CA LYS A 9 2.82 25.20 3.74
C LYS A 9 4.31 24.84 3.95
N PRO A 10 4.68 23.69 4.54
CA PRO A 10 6.09 23.34 4.74
C PRO A 10 6.81 22.90 3.46
N LEU A 11 6.09 22.44 2.43
CA LEU A 11 6.66 21.91 1.19
C LEU A 11 6.61 22.89 0.01
N SER A 12 5.90 24.00 0.17
CA SER A 12 5.78 25.03 -0.87
C SER A 12 7.11 25.70 -1.12
N ASN A 13 7.54 25.65 -2.38
CA ASN A 13 8.70 26.37 -2.89
C ASN A 13 8.35 26.94 -4.26
N ASP A 14 8.39 28.27 -4.38
CA ASP A 14 7.96 29.03 -5.55
C ASP A 14 9.09 29.91 -6.10
N PRO A 15 10.14 29.29 -6.67
CA PRO A 15 11.15 30.05 -7.39
C PRO A 15 10.53 30.70 -8.63
N GLU A 16 11.08 31.84 -9.04
CA GLU A 16 10.51 32.66 -10.12
C GLU A 16 10.34 31.90 -11.45
N TYR A 17 11.23 30.95 -11.74
CA TYR A 17 11.16 30.12 -12.96
C TYR A 17 10.05 29.06 -12.95
N LEU A 18 9.37 28.82 -11.83
CA LEU A 18 8.18 27.94 -11.74
C LEU A 18 6.87 28.71 -11.69
N LYS A 19 6.91 30.05 -11.61
CA LYS A 19 5.70 30.87 -11.59
C LYS A 19 4.97 30.76 -12.91
N ASN A 20 3.67 30.47 -12.82
CA ASN A 20 2.80 30.45 -13.99
C ASN A 20 1.43 31.03 -13.60
N LYS A 21 0.76 31.67 -14.58
CA LYS A 21 -0.53 32.34 -14.35
C LYS A 21 -1.66 31.41 -13.87
N ALA A 22 -1.53 30.11 -14.10
CA ALA A 22 -2.53 29.11 -13.73
C ALA A 22 -2.38 28.60 -12.28
N SER A 23 -1.17 28.65 -11.74
CA SER A 23 -0.86 28.46 -10.32
C SER A 23 -1.32 29.68 -9.51
N ASP A 24 -1.08 30.89 -10.03
CA ASP A 24 -1.49 32.15 -9.39
C ASP A 24 -3.02 32.28 -9.28
N SER A 25 -3.77 31.73 -10.24
CA SER A 25 -5.24 31.73 -10.21
C SER A 25 -5.83 30.72 -9.22
N LYS A 26 -5.01 29.86 -8.59
CA LYS A 26 -5.41 28.76 -7.69
C LYS A 26 -6.49 27.82 -8.26
N GLN A 27 -6.70 27.86 -9.58
CA GLN A 27 -7.65 26.98 -10.27
C GLN A 27 -7.09 25.57 -10.46
N LEU A 28 -5.75 25.43 -10.40
CA LEU A 28 -5.05 24.16 -10.54
C LEU A 28 -4.31 23.80 -9.24
N VAL A 29 -4.23 22.49 -8.97
CA VAL A 29 -3.48 21.96 -7.83
C VAL A 29 -2.05 21.68 -8.27
N ASP A 30 -1.11 22.42 -7.70
CA ASP A 30 0.31 22.19 -7.88
C ASP A 30 0.79 21.02 -7.02
N TYR A 31 0.80 19.83 -7.64
CA TYR A 31 1.24 18.62 -6.96
C TYR A 31 2.71 18.60 -6.54
N LYS A 32 3.53 19.57 -6.97
CA LYS A 32 4.91 19.72 -6.50
C LYS A 32 4.94 19.96 -4.98
N ASP A 33 3.96 20.69 -4.44
CA ASP A 33 3.88 21.04 -3.02
C ASP A 33 3.28 19.90 -2.16
N TRP A 34 2.97 18.76 -2.78
CA TRP A 34 2.45 17.55 -2.12
C TRP A 34 3.53 16.46 -1.95
N GLN A 35 4.78 16.77 -2.34
CA GLN A 35 5.91 15.84 -2.30
C GLN A 35 7.22 16.61 -2.12
N ILE A 36 8.29 15.90 -1.79
CA ILE A 36 9.61 16.52 -1.55
C ILE A 36 10.30 16.89 -2.87
N ALA A 37 10.12 16.07 -3.93
CA ALA A 37 10.78 16.28 -5.21
C ALA A 37 9.97 17.21 -6.12
N LEU A 38 10.65 18.05 -6.91
CA LEU A 38 9.98 18.91 -7.88
C LEU A 38 9.38 18.13 -9.06
N SER A 39 10.11 17.12 -9.58
CA SER A 39 9.65 16.31 -10.70
C SER A 39 8.83 15.09 -10.22
N ARG A 40 7.89 14.64 -11.06
CA ARG A 40 7.16 13.39 -10.82
C ARG A 40 6.82 12.65 -12.11
N ARG A 41 6.75 11.32 -11.99
CA ARG A 41 6.20 10.45 -13.04
C ARG A 41 4.67 10.45 -12.99
N LEU A 42 4.02 10.28 -14.15
CA LEU A 42 2.56 10.20 -14.30
C LEU A 42 1.99 8.84 -13.83
N ARG A 43 2.16 8.51 -12.54
CA ARG A 43 1.69 7.25 -11.94
C ARG A 43 0.16 7.08 -11.97
N ALA A 44 -0.57 8.19 -12.00
CA ALA A 44 -2.03 8.19 -12.03
C ALA A 44 -2.59 7.49 -13.27
N MET A 45 -1.90 7.59 -14.42
CA MET A 45 -2.36 6.97 -15.67
C MET A 45 -2.35 5.44 -15.57
N LYS A 46 -1.29 4.84 -15.02
CA LYS A 46 -1.23 3.39 -14.78
C LYS A 46 -2.35 2.93 -13.85
N LEU A 47 -2.60 3.68 -12.77
CA LEU A 47 -3.67 3.35 -11.83
C LEU A 47 -5.05 3.48 -12.48
N TRP A 48 -5.30 4.56 -13.22
CA TRP A 48 -6.55 4.79 -13.93
C TRP A 48 -6.84 3.67 -14.93
N LEU A 49 -5.83 3.25 -15.70
CA LEU A 49 -5.97 2.15 -16.66
C LEU A 49 -6.38 0.85 -15.96
N VAL A 50 -5.71 0.48 -14.86
CA VAL A 50 -6.03 -0.72 -14.08
C VAL A 50 -7.44 -0.67 -13.51
N LEU A 51 -7.85 0.49 -12.98
CA LEU A 51 -9.20 0.67 -12.44
C LEU A 51 -10.26 0.59 -13.53
N ARG A 52 -9.99 1.18 -14.70
CA ARG A 52 -10.92 1.23 -15.84
C ARG A 52 -11.06 -0.11 -16.55
N SER A 53 -9.98 -0.87 -16.67
CA SER A 53 -9.96 -2.18 -17.34
C SER A 53 -10.56 -3.27 -16.47
N ASN A 54 -10.16 -3.32 -15.19
CA ASN A 54 -10.54 -4.43 -14.31
C ASN A 54 -11.86 -4.15 -13.60
N GLY A 55 -12.13 -2.89 -13.26
CA GLY A 55 -13.27 -2.52 -12.44
C GLY A 55 -13.14 -2.92 -10.97
N ALA A 56 -13.88 -2.25 -10.09
CA ALA A 56 -13.75 -2.43 -8.64
C ALA A 56 -14.20 -3.82 -8.15
N SER A 57 -15.13 -4.48 -8.85
CA SER A 57 -15.58 -5.82 -8.49
C SER A 57 -14.47 -6.85 -8.66
N ASN A 58 -13.78 -6.82 -9.81
CA ASN A 58 -12.73 -7.81 -10.10
C ASN A 58 -11.50 -7.59 -9.21
N LEU A 59 -11.11 -6.35 -8.93
CA LEU A 59 -10.03 -6.07 -7.98
C LEU A 59 -10.34 -6.62 -6.57
N ARG A 60 -11.58 -6.44 -6.08
CA ARG A 60 -12.01 -7.04 -4.81
C ARG A 60 -12.00 -8.56 -4.84
N LYS A 61 -12.45 -9.18 -5.95
CA LYS A 61 -12.38 -10.64 -6.13
C LYS A 61 -10.93 -11.14 -6.13
N PHE A 62 -10.03 -10.45 -6.82
CA PHE A 62 -8.61 -10.78 -6.90
C PHE A 62 -7.94 -10.77 -5.51
N ILE A 63 -8.13 -9.69 -4.74
CA ILE A 63 -7.62 -9.61 -3.36
C ILE A 63 -8.19 -10.73 -2.49
N ARG A 64 -9.51 -10.98 -2.55
CA ARG A 64 -10.14 -12.09 -1.81
C ARG A 64 -9.61 -13.45 -2.25
N GLY A 65 -9.26 -13.62 -3.53
CA GLY A 65 -8.61 -14.80 -4.07
C GLY A 65 -7.27 -15.06 -3.39
N HIS A 66 -6.38 -14.06 -3.34
CA HIS A 66 -5.10 -14.18 -2.64
C HIS A 66 -5.25 -14.50 -1.16
N VAL A 67 -6.21 -13.88 -0.48
CA VAL A 67 -6.49 -14.19 0.94
C VAL A 67 -6.97 -15.64 1.11
N LYS A 68 -7.81 -16.15 0.21
CA LYS A 68 -8.23 -17.56 0.21
C LYS A 68 -7.06 -18.51 0.00
N MET A 69 -6.15 -18.20 -0.93
CA MET A 69 -4.95 -18.99 -1.17
C MET A 69 -4.04 -19.03 0.05
N ALA A 70 -3.81 -17.88 0.70
CA ALA A 70 -3.02 -17.82 1.93
C ALA A 70 -3.67 -18.62 3.07
N LYS A 71 -4.99 -18.56 3.23
CA LYS A 71 -5.73 -19.38 4.19
C LYS A 71 -5.62 -20.88 3.90
N HIS A 72 -5.60 -21.25 2.62
CA HIS A 72 -5.38 -22.64 2.22
C HIS A 72 -3.97 -23.10 2.58
N PHE A 73 -2.95 -22.28 2.30
CA PHE A 73 -1.56 -22.56 2.64
C PHE A 73 -1.35 -22.70 4.16
N GLU A 74 -1.92 -21.80 4.96
CA GLU A 74 -1.95 -21.87 6.42
C GLU A 74 -2.51 -23.22 6.92
N ARG A 75 -3.57 -23.72 6.30
CA ARG A 75 -4.16 -25.03 6.62
C ARG A 75 -3.23 -26.20 6.28
N LEU A 76 -2.48 -26.10 5.18
CA LEU A 76 -1.50 -27.13 4.79
C LEU A 76 -0.34 -27.17 5.78
N ILE A 77 0.14 -26.01 6.23
CA ILE A 77 1.19 -25.91 7.25
C ILE A 77 0.72 -26.52 8.57
N ALA A 78 -0.52 -26.25 8.98
CA ALA A 78 -1.09 -26.82 10.20
C ALA A 78 -1.18 -28.37 10.18
N MET A 79 -1.10 -29.01 9.01
CA MET A 79 -1.05 -30.46 8.89
C MET A 79 0.36 -31.04 9.04
N ASP A 80 1.42 -30.22 8.84
CA ASP A 80 2.81 -30.65 8.98
C ASP A 80 3.33 -30.35 10.39
N LYS A 81 3.69 -31.40 11.14
CA LYS A 81 4.20 -31.28 12.52
C LYS A 81 5.58 -30.62 12.62
N ARG A 82 6.27 -30.41 11.49
CA ARG A 82 7.61 -29.78 11.44
C ARG A 82 7.55 -28.27 11.31
N LEU A 83 6.38 -27.69 11.09
CA LEU A 83 6.21 -26.28 10.82
C LEU A 83 5.15 -25.70 11.74
N GLU A 84 5.38 -24.48 12.21
CA GLU A 84 4.40 -23.72 12.98
C GLU A 84 4.10 -22.37 12.35
N VAL A 85 2.87 -21.91 12.52
CA VAL A 85 2.45 -20.56 12.13
C VAL A 85 2.71 -19.63 13.30
N VAL A 86 3.63 -18.68 13.13
CA VAL A 86 4.15 -17.84 14.23
C VAL A 86 3.16 -16.75 14.65
N VAL A 87 2.41 -16.20 13.69
CA VAL A 87 1.46 -15.10 13.93
C VAL A 87 0.15 -15.34 13.17
N PRO A 88 -1.00 -14.86 13.69
CA PRO A 88 -2.28 -15.01 13.02
C PRO A 88 -2.28 -14.30 11.66
N ARG A 89 -2.79 -15.01 10.64
CA ARG A 89 -2.87 -14.49 9.27
C ARG A 89 -3.99 -13.45 9.10
N ASN A 90 -3.63 -12.18 8.95
CA ASN A 90 -4.58 -11.09 8.68
C ASN A 90 -4.91 -10.93 7.18
N PHE A 91 -3.92 -11.10 6.29
CA PHE A 91 -4.07 -10.87 4.84
C PHE A 91 -3.57 -12.07 4.02
N ALA A 92 -2.88 -11.84 2.91
CA ALA A 92 -2.36 -12.87 2.01
C ALA A 92 -0.93 -13.34 2.36
N MET A 93 -0.45 -13.06 3.56
CA MET A 93 0.90 -13.37 4.03
C MET A 93 0.81 -14.27 5.26
N VAL A 94 1.59 -15.35 5.26
CA VAL A 94 1.67 -16.35 6.35
C VAL A 94 3.12 -16.43 6.80
N CYS A 95 3.37 -16.18 8.09
CA CYS A 95 4.69 -16.35 8.69
C CYS A 95 4.83 -17.77 9.23
N VAL A 96 5.85 -18.49 8.77
CA VAL A 96 6.15 -19.86 9.21
C VAL A 96 7.54 -19.97 9.79
N SER A 97 7.69 -20.87 10.76
CA SER A 97 8.97 -21.26 11.32
C SER A 97 9.06 -22.79 11.40
N PRO A 98 10.24 -23.40 11.19
CA PRO A 98 10.45 -24.80 11.53
C PRO A 98 10.28 -25.02 13.04
N LEU A 99 9.53 -26.05 13.41
CA LEU A 99 9.40 -26.53 14.78
C LEU A 99 10.71 -27.23 15.14
N THR A 100 11.63 -26.49 15.74
CA THR A 100 12.83 -27.07 16.34
C THR A 100 12.42 -27.73 17.66
N LEU A 101 12.86 -28.97 17.89
CA LEU A 101 12.55 -29.81 19.07
C LEU A 101 13.01 -29.21 20.44
N GLY A 102 13.39 -27.92 20.50
CA GLY A 102 13.90 -27.25 21.70
C GLY A 102 13.06 -26.08 22.22
N ASN A 103 12.08 -25.55 21.48
CA ASN A 103 11.34 -24.35 21.91
C ASN A 103 9.92 -24.68 22.37
N ALA A 104 9.82 -25.38 23.50
CA ALA A 104 8.58 -25.52 24.26
C ALA A 104 8.23 -24.28 25.11
N ASN A 105 8.88 -23.14 24.92
CA ASN A 105 8.68 -21.95 25.76
C ASN A 105 8.81 -20.65 24.96
N GLN A 106 7.69 -20.09 24.49
CA GLN A 106 7.40 -18.65 24.57
C GLN A 106 5.95 -18.36 24.15
N LYS A 107 4.98 -18.65 25.02
CA LYS A 107 3.73 -17.88 25.06
C LYS A 107 3.92 -16.78 26.11
N LEU A 108 4.16 -15.55 25.65
CA LEU A 108 3.93 -14.32 26.42
C LEU A 108 2.63 -13.70 25.91
#